data_AF-A0A966EU30-F1
#
_entry.id   AF-A0A966EU30-F1
#
_cell.length_a   1.000
_cell.length_b   1.000
_cell.length_c   1.000
_cell.angle_alpha   90.00
_cell.angle_beta   90.00
_cell.angle_gamma   90.00
#
_symmetry.space_group_name_H-M   'P 1'
#
loop_
_entity.id
_entity.type
_entity.pdbx_description
1 polymer ?
#
loop_
_entity_poly.entity_id
_entity_poly.type
_entity_poly.pdbx_seq_one_letter_code
_entity_poly.pdbx_strand_id
1 'polypeptide(L)' 'TELPEKCVLLFGQEGPGLSDPARNAAEMVCSIAQYGSTRSINAGVAAGIAMHAWIRQWSPPIS' A
#
# COMPACT_ATOMS: atom_id res chain seq x y z
N THR A 1 -8.60 6.63 -5.03
CA THR A 1 -8.57 7.10 -3.63
C THR A 1 -7.26 7.77 -3.37
N GLU A 2 -7.27 8.90 -2.68
CA GLU A 2 -6.05 9.61 -2.26
C GLU A 2 -5.54 9.03 -0.93
N LEU A 3 -4.23 8.97 -0.74
CA LEU A 3 -3.63 8.52 0.51
C LEU A 3 -3.58 9.70 1.48
N PRO A 4 -3.83 9.53 2.79
CA PRO A 4 -3.72 10.64 3.73
C PRO A 4 -2.28 11.17 3.81
N GLU A 5 -2.11 12.48 3.99
CA GLU A 5 -0.79 13.11 4.12
C GLU A 5 -0.04 12.56 5.35
N LYS A 6 -0.70 12.48 6.51
CA LYS A 6 -0.12 11.96 7.76
C LYS A 6 -0.63 10.54 8.02
N CYS A 7 0.04 9.55 7.43
CA CYS A 7 -0.33 8.15 7.61
C CYS A 7 0.87 7.25 7.89
N VAL A 8 0.58 6.09 8.50
CA VAL A 8 1.48 4.94 8.52
C VAL A 8 1.01 3.97 7.45
N LEU A 9 1.89 3.64 6.51
CA LEU A 9 1.64 2.60 5.51
C LEU A 9 2.03 1.25 6.10
N LEU A 10 1.04 0.37 6.29
CA LEU A 10 1.26 -0.97 6.82
C LEU A 10 1.20 -2.00 5.68
N PHE A 11 2.20 -2.87 5.61
CA PHE A 11 2.31 -3.90 4.58
C PHE A 11 2.22 -5.29 5.19
N GLY A 12 1.44 -6.14 4.53
CA GLY A 12 1.29 -7.55 4.89
C GLY A 12 2.48 -8.40 4.44
N GLN A 13 2.58 -9.61 4.98
CA GLN A 13 3.55 -10.59 4.54
C GLN A 13 3.15 -11.22 3.20
N GLU A 14 4.13 -11.68 2.44
CA GLU A 14 3.90 -12.42 1.21
C GLU A 14 3.21 -13.76 1.52
N GLY A 15 2.04 -13.99 0.92
CA GLY A 15 1.16 -15.13 1.24
C GLY A 15 -0.06 -14.70 2.05
N PRO A 16 0.00 -14.69 3.39
CA PRO A 16 -1.16 -14.41 4.24
C PRO A 16 -1.61 -12.94 4.19
N GLY A 17 -0.76 -12.02 3.71
CA GLY A 17 -1.08 -10.60 3.63
C GLY A 17 -1.08 -9.93 5.01
N LEU A 18 -1.99 -8.98 5.21
CA LEU A 18 -2.19 -8.31 6.50
C LEU A 18 -2.83 -9.28 7.50
N SER A 19 -2.34 -9.29 8.73
CA SER A 19 -3.02 -9.99 9.82
C SER A 19 -4.39 -9.37 10.10
N ASP A 20 -5.33 -10.15 10.64
CA ASP A 20 -6.66 -9.65 10.97
C ASP A 20 -6.63 -8.45 11.94
N PRO A 21 -5.80 -8.43 13.01
CA PRO A 21 -5.68 -7.26 13.86
C PRO A 21 -5.20 -6.01 13.11
N ALA A 22 -4.23 -6.18 12.19
CA ALA A 22 -3.73 -5.08 11.36
C ALA A 22 -4.80 -4.53 10.42
N ARG A 23 -5.59 -5.42 9.80
CA ARG A 23 -6.70 -5.05 8.93
C ARG A 23 -7.80 -4.32 9.70
N ASN A 24 -8.12 -4.77 10.91
CA ASN A 24 -9.15 -4.16 11.75
C ASN A 24 -8.73 -2.81 12.36
N ALA A 25 -7.42 -2.60 12.56
CA ALA A 25 -6.87 -1.34 13.06
C ALA A 25 -6.67 -0.28 11.94
N ALA A 26 -6.67 -0.70 10.67
CA ALA A 26 -6.44 0.20 9.55
C ALA A 26 -7.70 1.02 9.24
N GLU A 27 -7.55 2.34 9.20
CA GLU A 27 -8.62 3.26 8.75
C GLU A 27 -8.90 3.13 7.25
N MET A 28 -7.91 2.70 6.47
CA MET A 28 -8.02 2.48 5.03
C MET A 28 -7.28 1.22 4.62
N VAL A 29 -7.96 0.38 3.83
CA VAL A 29 -7.36 -0.82 3.21
C VAL A 29 -7.33 -0.61 1.69
N CYS A 30 -6.12 -0.62 1.13
CA CYS A 30 -5.89 -0.43 -0.30
C CYS A 30 -5.43 -1.72 -0.98
N SER A 31 -5.79 -1.90 -2.24
CA SER A 31 -5.31 -2.99 -3.09
C SER A 31 -4.84 -2.46 -4.44
N ILE A 32 -3.77 -3.03 -4.98
CA ILE A 32 -3.29 -2.73 -6.33
C ILE A 32 -3.98 -3.70 -7.28
N ALA A 33 -4.86 -3.16 -8.14
CA ALA A 33 -5.55 -3.95 -9.14
C ALA A 33 -4.53 -4.57 -10.11
N GLN A 34 -4.71 -5.84 -10.43
CA GLN A 34 -3.92 -6.55 -11.42
C GLN A 34 -4.83 -7.01 -12.55
N TYR A 35 -4.43 -6.68 -13.78
CA TYR A 35 -5.17 -7.11 -14.95
C TYR A 35 -4.60 -8.43 -15.46
N GLY A 36 -5.43 -9.48 -15.54
CA GLY A 36 -5.07 -10.76 -16.15
C GLY A 36 -4.25 -11.74 -15.28
N SER A 37 -3.92 -11.39 -14.03
CA SER A 37 -3.29 -12.29 -13.06
C SER A 37 -4.11 -12.37 -11.78
N THR A 38 -4.42 -13.58 -11.32
CA THR A 38 -5.01 -13.83 -9.98
C THR A 38 -3.94 -14.06 -8.91
N ARG A 39 -2.66 -14.13 -9.29
CA ARG A 39 -1.56 -14.22 -8.33
C ARG A 39 -1.29 -12.84 -7.77
N SER A 40 -1.20 -12.74 -6.44
CA SER A 40 -0.80 -11.50 -5.79
C SER A 40 0.58 -11.06 -6.27
N ILE A 41 0.79 -9.74 -6.32
CA ILE A 41 2.12 -9.18 -6.56
C ILE A 41 2.94 -9.35 -5.28
N ASN A 42 4.25 -9.52 -5.41
CA ASN A 42 5.14 -9.58 -4.27
C ASN A 42 4.92 -8.35 -3.35
N ALA A 43 4.90 -8.60 -2.04
CA ALA A 43 4.59 -7.57 -1.04
C ALA A 43 5.53 -6.36 -1.12
N GLY A 44 6.81 -6.56 -1.48
CA GLY A 44 7.79 -5.49 -1.66
C GLY A 44 7.45 -4.59 -2.85
N VAL A 45 6.98 -5.17 -3.96
CA VAL A 45 6.55 -4.36 -5.13
C VAL A 45 5.27 -3.60 -4.81
N ALA A 46 4.32 -4.21 -4.09
CA ALA A 46 3.13 -3.50 -3.61
C ALA A 46 3.49 -2.32 -2.71
N ALA A 47 4.46 -2.53 -1.80
CA ALA A 47 4.95 -1.49 -0.92
C ALA A 47 5.59 -0.34 -1.69
N GLY A 48 6.45 -0.64 -2.66
CA GLY A 48 7.07 0.38 -3.52
C GLY A 48 6.04 1.22 -4.28
N ILE A 49 5.00 0.59 -4.84
CA ILE A 49 3.92 1.32 -5.53
C ILE A 49 3.17 2.24 -4.57
N ALA A 50 2.80 1.75 -3.37
CA ALA A 50 2.10 2.55 -2.38
C ALA A 50 2.94 3.75 -1.89
N MET A 51 4.22 3.52 -1.59
CA MET A 51 5.15 4.58 -1.18
C MET A 51 5.34 5.62 -2.29
N HIS A 52 5.54 5.19 -3.53
CA HIS A 52 5.68 6.09 -4.67
C HIS A 52 4.40 6.89 -4.93
N ALA A 53 3.21 6.28 -4.78
CA ALA A 53 1.93 6.98 -4.89
C ALA A 53 1.79 8.07 -3.82
N TRP A 54 2.19 7.78 -2.57
CA TRP A 54 2.20 8.76 -1.49
C TRP A 54 3.18 9.91 -1.77
N ILE A 55 4.42 9.60 -2.16
CA ILE A 55 5.45 10.59 -2.51
C ILE A 55 4.96 11.50 -3.64
N ARG A 56 4.32 10.95 -4.67
CA ARG A 56 3.77 11.77 -5.77
C ARG A 56 2.67 12.73 -5.34
N GLN A 57 1.92 12.41 -4.29
CA GLN A 57 0.84 13.27 -3.79
C GLN A 57 1.37 14.33 -2.82
N TRP A 58 2.31 13.97 -1.95
CA TRP A 58 2.64 14.78 -0.78
C TRP A 58 4.11 15.21 -0.67
N SER A 59 5.04 14.55 -1.37
CA SER A 59 6.44 14.95 -1.30
C SER A 59 6.66 16.24 -2.08
N PRO A 60 7.17 17.31 -1.44
CA PRO A 60 7.62 18.47 -2.19
C PRO A 60 8.76 18.06 -3.14
N PRO A 61 8.91 18.75 -4.29
CA PRO A 61 10.03 18.50 -5.19
C PRO A 61 11.34 18.71 -4.44
N ILE A 62 12.29 17.81 -4.68
CA ILE A 62 13.64 17.92 -4.12
C ILE A 62 14.32 19.06 -4.90
N SER A 63 14.59 20.18 -4.24
CA SER A 63 15.37 21.29 -4.78
C SER A 63 16.84 20.93 -5.00
#